data_AF-A0A0C2D5C4-F1
#
_entry.id   AF-A0A0C2D5C4-F1
#
_cell.length_a   1.000
_cell.length_b   1.000
_cell.length_c   1.000
_cell.angle_alpha   90.00
_cell.angle_beta   90.00
_cell.angle_gamma   90.00
#
_symmetry.space_group_name_H-M   'P 1'
#
loop_
_entity.id
_entity.type
_entity.pdbx_description
1 polymer ?
#
loop_
_entity_poly.entity_id
_entity_poly.type
_entity_poly.pdbx_seq_one_letter_code
_entity_poly.pdbx_strand_id
1 'polypeptide(L)' 'MSDISTCAEACEAQGSSCVANGCGGYTYRLYYDITLCEDPDRTGLLFERECDEPIEWQLNDTVKCCCEQE' A
#
# COMPACT_ATOMS: atom_id res chain seq x y z
N MET A 1 -7.43 -5.93 -16.65
CA MET A 1 -6.45 -5.95 -15.55
C MET A 1 -6.74 -4.68 -14.79
N SER A 2 -7.12 -4.74 -13.53
CA SER A 2 -7.43 -3.52 -12.78
C SER A 2 -6.12 -2.75 -12.56
N ASP A 3 -5.96 -1.63 -13.25
CA ASP A 3 -4.88 -0.66 -13.07
C ASP A 3 -5.10 0.06 -11.73
N ILE A 4 -4.94 -0.67 -10.62
CA ILE A 4 -5.08 -0.15 -9.26
C ILE A 4 -4.10 1.00 -9.12
N SER A 5 -4.61 2.23 -9.07
CA SER A 5 -3.77 3.42 -9.06
C SER A 5 -3.63 3.99 -7.65
N THR A 6 -4.53 3.62 -6.75
CA THR A 6 -4.66 4.17 -5.39
C THR A 6 -4.76 3.06 -4.34
N CYS A 7 -4.45 3.39 -3.09
CA CYS A 7 -4.60 2.42 -2.00
C CYS A 7 -6.06 2.18 -1.63
N ALA A 8 -6.95 3.16 -1.84
CA ALA A 8 -8.39 2.98 -1.73
C ALA A 8 -8.86 1.82 -2.64
N GLU A 9 -8.58 1.91 -3.94
CA GLU A 9 -8.94 0.85 -4.90
C GLU A 9 -8.30 -0.49 -4.56
N ALA A 10 -7.04 -0.49 -4.12
CA ALA A 10 -6.31 -1.70 -3.74
C ALA A 10 -6.98 -2.43 -2.57
N CYS A 11 -7.37 -1.68 -1.53
CA CYS A 11 -8.02 -2.22 -0.36
C CYS A 11 -9.45 -2.66 -0.70
N GLU A 12 -10.21 -1.85 -1.44
CA GLU A 12 -11.59 -2.18 -1.83
C GLU A 12 -11.67 -3.45 -2.69
N ALA A 13 -10.71 -3.64 -3.61
CA ALA A 13 -10.60 -4.87 -4.40
C ALA A 13 -10.38 -6.13 -3.53
N GLN A 14 -9.84 -5.96 -2.32
CA GLN A 14 -9.62 -7.01 -1.33
C GLN A 14 -10.75 -7.09 -0.29
N GLY A 15 -11.80 -6.26 -0.41
CA GLY A 15 -12.89 -6.19 0.55
C GLY A 15 -12.50 -5.56 1.89
N SER A 16 -11.48 -4.69 1.88
CA SER A 16 -11.02 -3.93 3.03
C SER A 16 -11.08 -2.43 2.73
N SER A 17 -10.97 -1.60 3.76
CA SER A 17 -11.01 -0.14 3.62
C SER A 17 -9.62 0.44 3.89
N CYS A 18 -9.16 1.31 3.00
CA CYS A 18 -7.86 1.96 3.17
C CYS A 18 -7.89 2.91 4.36
N VAL A 19 -6.86 2.85 5.20
CA VAL A 19 -6.69 3.74 6.34
C VAL A 19 -5.46 4.60 6.13
N ALA A 20 -5.69 5.86 5.81
CA ALA A 20 -4.62 6.85 5.80
C ALA A 20 -4.00 6.93 7.20
N ASN A 21 -2.68 6.84 7.29
CA ASN A 21 -1.95 6.77 8.56
C ASN A 21 -2.22 5.52 9.43
N GLY A 22 -2.92 4.50 8.92
CA GLY A 22 -3.40 3.37 9.71
C GLY A 22 -2.30 2.45 10.23
N CYS A 23 -1.22 2.26 9.46
CA CYS A 23 -0.14 1.36 9.89
C CYS A 23 0.85 2.00 10.87
N GLY A 24 0.42 2.92 11.74
CA GLY A 24 1.33 3.64 12.65
C GLY A 24 1.91 4.91 12.03
N GLY A 25 1.06 5.68 11.35
CA GLY A 25 1.42 6.98 10.75
C GLY A 25 1.77 6.91 9.27
N TYR A 26 1.51 5.79 8.59
CA TYR A 26 1.69 5.68 7.14
C TYR A 26 0.51 5.00 6.48
N THR A 27 0.39 5.24 5.18
CA THR A 27 -0.75 4.80 4.35
C THR A 27 -0.37 3.66 3.43
N TYR A 28 0.90 3.62 3.01
CA TYR A 28 1.43 2.48 2.28
C TYR A 28 2.94 2.33 2.45
N ARG A 29 3.41 1.14 2.11
CA ARG A 29 4.82 0.80 2.05
C ARG A 29 5.20 0.32 0.67
N LEU A 30 6.19 0.98 0.06
CA LEU A 30 6.79 0.57 -1.21
C LEU A 30 8.04 -0.25 -0.95
N TYR A 31 8.17 -1.33 -1.71
CA TYR A 31 9.33 -2.20 -1.67
C TYR A 31 10.03 -2.16 -3.02
N TYR A 32 11.35 -2.14 -2.99
CA TYR A 32 12.17 -2.19 -4.21
C TYR A 32 12.27 -3.62 -4.80
N ASP A 33 11.77 -4.63 -4.07
CA ASP A 33 11.79 -6.03 -4.46
C ASP A 33 10.59 -6.78 -3.85
N ILE A 34 9.95 -7.64 -4.64
CA ILE A 34 8.74 -8.40 -4.23
C ILE A 34 8.98 -9.30 -3.02
N THR A 35 10.18 -9.87 -2.91
CA THR A 35 10.53 -10.76 -1.78
C THR A 35 10.50 -10.04 -0.44
N LEU A 36 10.62 -8.70 -0.43
CA LEU A 36 10.56 -7.89 0.78
C LEU A 36 9.14 -7.57 1.19
N CYS A 37 8.18 -7.58 0.27
CA CYS A 37 6.77 -7.39 0.60
C CYS A 37 6.16 -8.65 1.24
N GLU A 38 6.66 -9.81 0.84
CA GLU A 38 6.34 -11.10 1.46
C GLU A 38 6.97 -11.25 2.85
N ASP A 39 8.05 -10.52 3.13
CA ASP A 39 8.78 -10.59 4.40
C ASP A 39 8.40 -9.42 5.34
N PRO A 40 7.58 -9.67 6.38
CA PRO A 40 7.07 -8.60 7.26
C PRO A 40 8.16 -7.91 8.10
N ASP A 41 9.31 -8.53 8.28
CA ASP A 41 10.45 -8.00 9.03
C ASP A 41 11.35 -7.07 8.18
N ARG A 42 11.19 -7.09 6.84
CA ARG A 42 11.99 -6.25 5.94
C ARG A 42 11.43 -4.84 5.85
N THR A 43 12.33 -3.86 5.91
CA THR A 43 11.96 -2.44 5.86
C THR A 43 11.88 -1.94 4.42
N GLY A 44 10.66 -1.81 3.88
CA GLY A 44 10.36 -0.99 2.71
C GLY A 44 10.25 0.50 3.05
N LEU A 45 10.18 1.35 2.03
CA LEU A 45 9.96 2.79 2.17
C LEU A 45 8.52 3.07 2.60
N LEU A 46 8.37 3.82 3.69
CA LEU A 46 7.08 4.19 4.25
C LEU A 46 6.64 5.53 3.69
N PHE A 47 5.37 5.62 3.29
CA PHE A 47 4.78 6.83 2.76
C PHE A 47 3.50 7.18 3.50
N GLU A 48 3.46 8.42 3.98
CA GLU A 48 2.30 9.05 4.57
C GLU A 48 1.58 9.85 3.47
N ARG A 49 0.43 9.36 3.02
CA ARG A 49 -0.36 9.89 1.90
C ARG A 49 -1.84 9.71 2.16
N GLU A 50 -2.72 10.33 1.38
CA GLU A 50 -4.14 9.98 1.42
C GLU A 50 -4.41 8.69 0.63
N CYS A 51 -5.48 7.97 0.97
CA CYS A 51 -5.82 6.70 0.32
C CYS A 51 -6.17 6.85 -1.16
N ASP A 52 -6.73 8.00 -1.53
CA ASP A 52 -7.08 8.40 -2.89
C ASP A 52 -5.88 9.00 -3.65
N GLU A 53 -4.75 9.25 -2.99
CA GLU A 53 -3.56 9.70 -3.69
C GLU A 53 -3.00 8.57 -4.56
N PRO A 54 -2.49 8.89 -5.76
CA PRO A 54 -1.88 7.91 -6.64
C PRO A 54 -0.65 7.30 -5.96
N ILE A 55 -0.56 5.98 -6.00
CA ILE A 55 0.59 5.23 -5.53
C ILE A 55 1.74 5.46 -6.52
N GLU A 56 2.93 5.73 -6.01
CA GLU A 56 4.14 5.86 -6.81
C GLU A 56 4.64 4.47 -7.27
N TRP A 57 3.92 3.83 -8.20
CA TRP A 57 4.29 2.57 -8.85
C TRP A 57 5.63 2.62 -9.61
N GLN A 58 6.18 3.82 -9.81
CA GLN A 58 7.44 4.08 -10.51
C GLN A 58 8.64 3.33 -9.89
N LEU A 59 8.55 2.86 -8.65
CA LEU A 59 9.64 2.17 -7.95
C LEU A 59 9.56 0.63 -8.00
N ASN A 60 8.35 0.04 -8.13
CA ASN A 60 8.07 -1.40 -8.40
C ASN A 60 6.57 -1.71 -8.26
N ASP A 61 6.09 -2.82 -8.86
CA ASP A 61 4.76 -3.44 -8.64
C ASP A 61 4.53 -3.95 -7.20
N THR A 62 5.44 -3.64 -6.29
CA THR A 62 5.48 -4.18 -4.94
C THR A 62 5.10 -3.10 -3.93
N VAL A 63 3.79 -2.87 -3.77
CA VAL A 63 3.24 -1.99 -2.75
C VAL A 63 2.38 -2.77 -1.76
N LYS A 64 2.43 -2.36 -0.49
CA LYS A 64 1.55 -2.85 0.56
C LYS A 64 0.79 -1.67 1.16
N CYS A 65 -0.47 -1.55 0.80
CA CYS A 65 -1.37 -0.53 1.35
C CYS A 65 -1.84 -0.91 2.76
N CYS A 66 -2.09 0.11 3.58
CA CYS A 66 -2.67 -0.04 4.90
C CYS A 66 -4.18 -0.17 4.78
N CYS A 67 -4.65 -1.41 4.76
CA CYS A 67 -6.08 -1.73 4.72
C CYS A 67 -6.52 -2.26 6.08
N GLU A 68 -7.62 -1.74 6.64
CA GLU A 68 -8.33 -2.35 7.76
C GLU A 68 -9.58 -3.06 7.25
N GLN A 69 -9.88 -4.22 7.80
CA GLN A 69 -11.16 -4.89 7.52
C GLN A 69 -12.23 -4.23 8.37
N GLU A 70 -13.34 -3.85 7.74
CA GLU A 70 -14.57 -3.43 8.43
C GLU A 70 -15.31 -4.59 9.09
#